data_AF-A6I911-F1
#
_entry.id   AF-A6I911-F1
#
_cell.length_a   1.000
_cell.length_b   1.000
_cell.length_c   1.000
_cell.angle_alpha   90.00
_cell.angle_beta   90.00
_cell.angle_gamma   90.00
#
_symmetry.space_group_name_H-M   'P 1'
#
loop_
_entity.id
_entity.type
_entity.pdbx_description
1 polymer ?
#
loop_
_entity_poly.entity_id
_entity_poly.type
_entity_poly.pdbx_seq_one_letter_code
_entity_poly.pdbx_strand_id
1 'polypeptide(L)'
;MSEDTTEPLVGPSILWKDLRVLLPDTEEELKLDLSEKVDRSVATLLRQALGLFYEGRWQKCLQASEAVLDYSWEKLNTGPWRDVDKEWRRVYSFGCLLKTLCLCQAPQKATAVAEALRVCDMGLLMGAAILGDILLKVATVLQTHLLPRKQPACGPHQDQPATKKAKHDASSTPDVVLDREVPRLRCPPLQHFKKHFLVPGRPVILEGVADHWPCMKKWSLQYIQEIAGCRTVPVEVGSRYTDEDWSQEPHLAEHLGPS
;
A
#
# COMPACT_ATOMS: atom_id res chain seq x y z
N MET A 1 -32.33 -42.42 -1.18
CA MET A 1 -32.54 -41.17 -1.93
C MET A 1 -32.80 -40.11 -0.89
N SER A 2 -31.76 -39.35 -0.55
CA SER A 2 -31.87 -38.21 0.35
C SER A 2 -31.28 -37.05 -0.44
N GLU A 3 -32.18 -36.22 -0.96
CA GLU A 3 -31.85 -34.97 -1.64
C GLU A 3 -31.27 -34.01 -0.59
N ASP A 4 -29.96 -33.79 -0.66
CA ASP A 4 -29.30 -32.74 0.10
C ASP A 4 -29.61 -31.41 -0.60
N THR A 5 -30.52 -30.66 0.00
CA THR A 5 -31.05 -29.42 -0.56
C THR A 5 -30.05 -28.31 -0.30
N THR A 6 -29.21 -27.99 -1.27
CA THR A 6 -28.30 -26.86 -1.19
C THR A 6 -29.12 -25.57 -1.37
N GLU A 7 -29.42 -24.89 -0.26
CA GLU A 7 -30.04 -23.55 -0.30
C GLU A 7 -29.08 -22.53 -0.93
N PRO A 8 -29.53 -21.68 -1.88
CA PRO A 8 -28.70 -20.64 -2.47
C PRO A 8 -28.67 -19.42 -1.54
N LEU A 9 -27.63 -19.31 -0.72
CA LEU A 9 -27.34 -18.11 0.07
C LEU A 9 -26.68 -17.05 -0.82
N VAL A 10 -27.47 -16.24 -1.54
CA VAL A 10 -26.92 -15.13 -2.35
C VAL A 10 -27.53 -13.80 -1.94
N GLY A 11 -27.01 -13.25 -0.85
CA GLY A 11 -27.00 -11.81 -0.59
C GLY A 11 -25.58 -11.28 -0.75
N PRO A 12 -25.37 -10.05 -1.26
CA PRO A 12 -24.03 -9.48 -1.38
C PRO A 12 -23.38 -9.38 0.00
N SER A 13 -22.12 -9.82 0.09
CA SER A 13 -21.33 -9.76 1.32
C SER A 13 -21.25 -8.32 1.85
N ILE A 14 -21.10 -8.14 3.16
CA ILE A 14 -20.94 -6.80 3.78
C ILE A 14 -19.76 -6.06 3.12
N LEU A 15 -18.65 -6.77 2.89
CA LEU A 15 -17.49 -6.27 2.16
C LEU A 15 -17.87 -5.71 0.77
N TRP A 16 -18.65 -6.46 -0.01
CA TRP A 16 -19.05 -5.98 -1.34
C TRP A 16 -19.95 -4.74 -1.27
N LYS A 17 -20.84 -4.66 -0.27
CA LYS A 17 -21.67 -3.46 -0.06
C LYS A 17 -20.80 -2.23 0.23
N ASP A 18 -19.81 -2.36 1.11
CA ASP A 18 -18.89 -1.28 1.47
C ASP A 18 -18.06 -0.84 0.26
N LEU A 19 -17.58 -1.79 -0.55
CA LEU A 19 -16.83 -1.50 -1.79
C LEU A 19 -17.71 -0.84 -2.85
N ARG A 20 -18.95 -1.31 -3.05
CA ARG A 20 -19.85 -0.79 -4.09
C ARG A 20 -20.17 0.69 -3.90
N VAL A 21 -20.27 1.16 -2.65
CA VAL A 21 -20.49 2.57 -2.29
C VAL A 21 -19.36 3.49 -2.80
N LEU A 22 -18.15 2.97 -2.98
CA LEU A 22 -17.01 3.74 -3.47
C LEU A 22 -16.98 3.89 -5.00
N LEU A 23 -17.70 3.04 -5.72
CA LEU A 23 -17.59 2.90 -7.16
C LEU A 23 -18.64 3.73 -7.89
N PRO A 24 -18.31 4.34 -9.04
CA PRO A 24 -19.29 5.00 -9.89
C PRO A 24 -20.41 4.05 -10.34
N ASP A 25 -21.59 4.59 -10.61
CA ASP A 25 -22.77 3.78 -10.93
C ASP A 25 -22.73 3.27 -12.37
N THR A 26 -22.13 4.04 -13.28
CA THR A 26 -22.02 3.69 -14.70
C THR A 26 -20.57 3.77 -15.21
N GLU A 27 -20.33 3.18 -16.38
CA GLU A 27 -19.00 3.16 -17.01
C GLU A 27 -18.53 4.56 -17.41
N GLU A 28 -19.45 5.42 -17.85
CA GLU A 28 -19.15 6.77 -18.34
C GLU A 28 -18.57 7.67 -17.23
N GLU A 29 -18.99 7.44 -15.99
CA GLU A 29 -18.52 8.20 -14.81
C GLU A 29 -17.05 7.91 -14.48
N LEU A 30 -16.50 6.80 -14.94
CA LEU A 30 -15.10 6.44 -14.73
C LEU A 30 -14.12 7.33 -15.53
N LYS A 31 -14.62 8.10 -16.51
CA LYS A 31 -13.83 9.02 -17.35
C LYS A 31 -12.56 8.36 -17.88
N LEU A 32 -12.70 7.19 -18.50
CA LEU A 32 -11.59 6.43 -19.08
C LEU A 32 -11.15 7.04 -20.42
N ASP A 33 -10.65 8.28 -20.37
CA ASP A 33 -9.98 8.95 -21.48
C ASP A 33 -8.48 8.65 -21.38
N LEU A 34 -8.04 7.68 -22.19
CA LEU A 34 -6.64 7.26 -22.31
C LEU A 34 -6.05 7.91 -23.55
N SER A 35 -4.86 8.49 -23.41
CA SER A 35 -4.17 9.10 -24.55
C SER A 35 -3.62 8.06 -25.54
N GLU A 36 -3.18 8.54 -26.71
CA GLU A 36 -2.53 7.71 -27.75
C GLU A 36 -1.20 7.07 -27.31
N LYS A 37 -0.70 7.40 -26.10
CA LYS A 37 0.48 6.76 -25.49
C LYS A 37 0.25 5.31 -25.10
N VAL A 38 -1.00 4.92 -24.89
CA VAL A 38 -1.39 3.55 -24.56
C VAL A 38 -1.76 2.81 -25.83
N ASP A 39 -1.24 1.60 -25.99
CA ASP A 39 -1.52 0.76 -27.15
C ASP A 39 -3.03 0.53 -27.31
N ARG A 40 -3.55 0.73 -28.53
CA ARG A 40 -5.00 0.67 -28.81
C ARG A 40 -5.62 -0.67 -28.40
N SER A 41 -4.88 -1.78 -28.55
CA SER A 41 -5.30 -3.11 -28.10
C SER A 41 -5.53 -3.16 -26.59
N VAL A 42 -4.63 -2.56 -25.80
CA VAL A 42 -4.72 -2.52 -24.33
C VAL A 42 -5.82 -1.59 -23.87
N ALA A 43 -5.94 -0.41 -24.49
CA ALA A 43 -7.05 0.50 -24.21
C ALA A 43 -8.41 -0.16 -24.50
N THR A 44 -8.49 -0.97 -25.56
CA THR A 44 -9.70 -1.75 -25.90
C THR A 44 -9.95 -2.86 -24.88
N LEU A 45 -8.90 -3.59 -24.50
CA LEU A 45 -8.99 -4.65 -23.49
C LEU A 45 -9.45 -4.10 -22.12
N LEU A 46 -8.93 -2.94 -21.71
CA LEU A 46 -9.35 -2.30 -20.47
C LEU A 46 -10.83 -1.86 -20.51
N ARG A 47 -11.29 -1.25 -21.62
CA ARG A 47 -12.71 -0.94 -21.81
C ARG A 47 -13.57 -2.20 -21.77
N GLN A 48 -13.13 -3.29 -22.41
CA GLN A 48 -13.82 -4.57 -22.34
C GLN A 48 -13.88 -5.10 -20.90
N ALA A 49 -12.80 -4.99 -20.13
CA ALA A 49 -12.78 -5.40 -18.73
C ALA A 49 -13.77 -4.59 -17.87
N LEU A 50 -13.90 -3.28 -18.12
CA LEU A 50 -14.90 -2.43 -17.47
C LEU A 50 -16.33 -2.80 -17.87
N GLY A 51 -16.62 -3.02 -19.15
CA GLY A 51 -17.93 -3.48 -19.59
C GLY A 51 -18.31 -4.82 -18.93
N LEU A 52 -17.37 -5.78 -18.88
CA LEU A 52 -17.57 -7.05 -18.19
C LEU A 52 -17.81 -6.89 -16.68
N PHE A 53 -17.20 -5.88 -16.06
CA PHE A 53 -17.43 -5.55 -14.65
C PHE A 53 -18.86 -5.08 -14.41
N TYR A 54 -19.35 -4.11 -15.18
CA TYR A 54 -20.71 -3.57 -15.03
C TYR A 54 -21.80 -4.57 -15.47
N GLU A 55 -21.50 -5.46 -16.41
CA GLU A 55 -22.38 -6.60 -16.76
C GLU A 55 -22.41 -7.69 -15.68
N GLY A 56 -21.58 -7.60 -14.63
CA GLY A 56 -21.49 -8.61 -13.57
C GLY A 56 -20.82 -9.91 -13.98
N ARG A 57 -20.04 -9.93 -15.07
CA ARG A 57 -19.29 -11.10 -15.54
C ARG A 57 -17.93 -11.21 -14.87
N TRP A 58 -17.92 -11.38 -13.55
CA TRP A 58 -16.74 -11.28 -12.69
C TRP A 58 -15.56 -12.16 -13.13
N GLN A 59 -15.80 -13.41 -13.52
CA GLN A 59 -14.72 -14.31 -13.94
C GLN A 59 -14.02 -13.84 -15.22
N LYS A 60 -14.79 -13.32 -16.18
CA LYS A 60 -14.23 -12.78 -17.43
C LYS A 60 -13.56 -11.44 -17.20
N CYS A 61 -14.13 -10.59 -16.35
CA CYS A 61 -13.52 -9.34 -15.92
C CYS A 61 -12.18 -9.59 -15.22
N LEU A 62 -12.11 -10.58 -14.33
CA LEU A 62 -10.87 -11.00 -13.66
C LEU A 62 -9.80 -11.37 -14.69
N GLN A 63 -10.11 -12.28 -15.62
CA GLN A 63 -9.17 -12.68 -16.68
C GLN A 63 -8.71 -11.50 -17.55
N ALA A 64 -9.63 -10.63 -17.95
CA ALA A 64 -9.29 -9.44 -18.74
C ALA A 64 -8.41 -8.46 -17.95
N SER A 65 -8.71 -8.24 -16.66
CA SER A 65 -7.93 -7.38 -15.77
C SER A 65 -6.52 -7.93 -15.52
N GLU A 66 -6.36 -9.26 -15.45
CA GLU A 66 -5.05 -9.91 -15.35
C GLU A 66 -4.20 -9.66 -16.60
N ALA A 67 -4.78 -9.83 -17.79
CA ALA A 67 -4.08 -9.51 -19.04
C ALA A 67 -3.71 -8.03 -19.16
N VAL A 68 -4.57 -7.11 -18.68
CA VAL A 68 -4.23 -5.68 -18.59
C VAL A 68 -3.05 -5.45 -17.65
N LEU A 69 -3.05 -6.11 -16.48
CA LEU A 69 -1.99 -5.99 -15.49
C LEU A 69 -0.66 -6.53 -16.01
N ASP A 70 -0.64 -7.69 -16.66
CA ASP A 70 0.58 -8.28 -17.22
C ASP A 70 1.22 -7.32 -18.23
N TYR A 71 0.42 -6.77 -19.15
CA TYR A 71 0.93 -5.87 -20.18
C TYR A 71 1.39 -4.53 -19.61
N SER A 72 0.59 -3.94 -18.71
CA SER A 72 0.96 -2.66 -18.10
C SER A 72 2.16 -2.81 -17.17
N TRP A 73 2.29 -3.91 -16.42
CA TRP A 73 3.47 -4.22 -15.63
C TRP A 73 4.74 -4.24 -16.49
N GLU A 74 4.71 -4.92 -17.64
CA GLU A 74 5.84 -4.94 -18.56
C GLU A 74 6.22 -3.52 -19.00
N LYS A 75 5.23 -2.70 -19.39
CA LYS A 75 5.46 -1.30 -19.79
C LYS A 75 6.03 -0.44 -18.67
N LEU A 76 5.59 -0.64 -17.42
CA LEU A 76 6.13 0.06 -16.26
C LEU A 76 7.58 -0.33 -15.95
N ASN A 77 8.03 -1.53 -16.36
CA ASN A 77 9.35 -2.10 -16.02
C ASN A 77 10.32 -2.22 -17.21
N THR A 78 9.98 -1.69 -18.40
CA THR A 78 10.80 -1.80 -19.63
C THR A 78 11.92 -0.73 -19.71
N GLY A 79 12.05 0.17 -18.75
CA GLY A 79 13.08 1.22 -18.78
C GLY A 79 13.18 2.03 -17.48
N PRO A 80 13.93 3.15 -17.47
CA PRO A 80 14.07 3.98 -16.29
C PRO A 80 12.72 4.50 -15.81
N TRP A 81 12.43 4.38 -14.51
CA TRP A 81 11.14 4.76 -13.93
C TRP A 81 10.70 6.20 -14.24
N ARG A 82 11.66 7.14 -14.32
CA ARG A 82 11.41 8.56 -14.65
C ARG A 82 10.80 8.77 -16.05
N ASP A 83 11.02 7.83 -16.97
CA ASP A 83 10.58 7.90 -18.35
C ASP A 83 9.23 7.16 -18.56
N VAL A 84 8.70 6.53 -17.52
CA VAL A 84 7.42 5.82 -17.55
C VAL A 84 6.27 6.82 -17.67
N ASP A 85 5.48 6.66 -18.74
CA ASP A 85 4.33 7.52 -19.00
C ASP A 85 3.24 7.35 -17.93
N LYS A 86 2.67 8.48 -17.48
CA LYS A 86 1.61 8.51 -16.47
C LYS A 86 0.37 7.72 -16.92
N GLU A 87 0.12 7.62 -18.22
CA GLU A 87 -1.02 6.89 -18.75
C GLU A 87 -0.88 5.39 -18.56
N TRP A 88 0.32 4.82 -18.68
CA TRP A 88 0.58 3.43 -18.33
C TRP A 88 0.37 3.16 -16.83
N ARG A 89 0.71 4.14 -15.97
CA ARG A 89 0.43 4.06 -14.53
C ARG A 89 -1.07 4.13 -14.23
N ARG A 90 -1.85 4.91 -14.99
CA ARG A 90 -3.33 4.93 -14.89
C ARG A 90 -3.92 3.59 -15.31
N VAL A 91 -3.47 3.02 -16.43
CA VAL A 91 -3.90 1.69 -16.91
C VAL A 91 -3.65 0.62 -15.85
N TYR A 92 -2.45 0.61 -15.27
CA TYR A 92 -2.10 -0.30 -14.18
C TYR A 92 -3.03 -0.13 -12.96
N SER A 93 -3.31 1.10 -12.54
CA SER A 93 -4.26 1.37 -11.44
C SER A 93 -5.66 0.84 -11.71
N PHE A 94 -6.19 1.00 -12.93
CA PHE A 94 -7.49 0.46 -13.29
C PHE A 94 -7.48 -1.07 -13.32
N GLY A 95 -6.43 -1.69 -13.85
CA GLY A 95 -6.24 -3.14 -13.79
C GLY A 95 -6.24 -3.66 -12.36
N CYS A 96 -5.50 -3.00 -11.46
CA CYS A 96 -5.46 -3.32 -10.03
C CYS A 96 -6.84 -3.18 -9.38
N LEU A 97 -7.55 -2.09 -9.65
CA LEU A 97 -8.90 -1.86 -9.13
C LEU A 97 -9.85 -2.99 -9.55
N LEU A 98 -9.92 -3.29 -10.85
CA LEU A 98 -10.81 -4.33 -11.38
C LEU A 98 -10.50 -5.71 -10.82
N LYS A 99 -9.22 -6.10 -10.81
CA LYS A 99 -8.81 -7.40 -10.24
C LYS A 99 -9.16 -7.48 -8.76
N THR A 100 -8.87 -6.43 -7.99
CA THR A 100 -9.21 -6.34 -6.56
C THR A 100 -10.71 -6.56 -6.33
N LEU A 101 -11.56 -5.86 -7.08
CA LEU A 101 -13.01 -5.96 -6.95
C LEU A 101 -13.53 -7.35 -7.34
N CYS A 102 -12.99 -7.94 -8.42
CA CYS A 102 -13.36 -9.29 -8.84
C CYS A 102 -13.01 -10.35 -7.80
N LEU A 103 -11.83 -10.25 -7.17
CA LEU A 103 -11.41 -11.14 -6.09
C LEU A 103 -12.32 -11.05 -4.85
N CYS A 104 -12.91 -9.88 -4.60
CA CYS A 104 -13.82 -9.67 -3.47
C CYS A 104 -15.25 -10.19 -3.70
N GLN A 105 -15.66 -10.34 -4.96
CA GLN A 105 -17.04 -10.63 -5.31
C GLN A 105 -17.41 -12.12 -5.19
N ALA A 106 -16.46 -13.01 -5.49
CA ALA A 106 -16.63 -14.45 -5.32
C ALA A 106 -15.32 -15.02 -4.75
N PRO A 107 -15.04 -14.83 -3.45
CA PRO A 107 -13.81 -15.30 -2.84
C PRO A 107 -13.75 -16.83 -2.94
N GLN A 108 -12.91 -17.34 -3.84
CA GLN A 108 -12.70 -18.77 -4.06
C GLN A 108 -11.84 -19.39 -2.95
N LYS A 109 -11.13 -18.56 -2.18
CA LYS A 109 -10.15 -18.94 -1.17
C LYS A 109 -10.30 -18.04 0.05
N ALA A 110 -9.95 -18.57 1.24
CA ALA A 110 -9.90 -17.80 2.48
C ALA A 110 -8.94 -16.60 2.40
N THR A 111 -7.91 -16.67 1.53
CA THR A 111 -6.91 -15.62 1.32
C THR A 111 -7.33 -14.55 0.30
N ALA A 112 -8.52 -14.66 -0.32
CA ALA A 112 -8.90 -13.79 -1.44
C ALA A 112 -8.90 -12.30 -1.08
N VAL A 113 -9.31 -11.92 0.14
CA VAL A 113 -9.30 -10.52 0.59
C VAL A 113 -7.87 -10.00 0.80
N ALA A 114 -6.97 -10.84 1.34
CA ALA A 114 -5.55 -10.49 1.48
C ALA A 114 -4.87 -10.36 0.12
N GLU A 115 -5.20 -11.24 -0.83
CA GLU A 115 -4.74 -11.14 -2.21
C GLU A 115 -5.26 -9.88 -2.91
N ALA A 116 -6.53 -9.54 -2.72
CA ALA A 116 -7.13 -8.32 -3.21
C ALA A 116 -6.43 -7.08 -2.64
N LEU A 117 -6.14 -7.06 -1.33
CA LEU A 117 -5.38 -5.97 -0.71
C LEU A 117 -3.97 -5.85 -1.30
N ARG A 118 -3.28 -6.97 -1.52
CA ARG A 118 -1.97 -6.99 -2.17
C ARG A 118 -2.02 -6.38 -3.57
N VAL A 119 -2.99 -6.78 -4.39
CA VAL A 119 -3.18 -6.21 -5.74
C VAL A 119 -3.48 -4.71 -5.67
N CYS A 120 -4.29 -4.29 -4.71
CA CYS A 120 -4.63 -2.89 -4.47
C CYS A 120 -3.39 -2.07 -4.06
N ASP A 121 -2.57 -2.59 -3.13
CA ASP A 121 -1.32 -1.96 -2.68
C ASP A 121 -0.30 -1.86 -3.82
N MET A 122 -0.19 -2.88 -4.69
CA MET A 122 0.63 -2.77 -5.90
C MET A 122 0.19 -1.62 -6.79
N GLY A 123 -1.13 -1.41 -6.94
CA GLY A 123 -1.68 -0.26 -7.65
C GLY A 123 -1.34 1.08 -6.99
N LEU A 124 -1.28 1.15 -5.66
CA LEU A 124 -0.85 2.35 -4.93
C LEU A 124 0.65 2.62 -5.09
N LEU A 125 1.48 1.58 -5.14
CA LEU A 125 2.93 1.69 -5.28
C LEU A 125 3.34 2.07 -6.71
N MET A 126 2.77 1.40 -7.71
CA MET A 126 3.22 1.50 -9.11
C MET A 126 2.31 2.35 -9.97
N GLY A 127 1.03 2.42 -9.65
CA GLY A 127 0.02 3.10 -10.44
C GLY A 127 0.01 4.63 -10.26
N ALA A 128 -1.00 5.24 -10.85
CA ALA A 128 -1.36 6.65 -10.66
C ALA A 128 -2.66 6.78 -9.85
N ALA A 129 -2.85 7.92 -9.19
CA ALA A 129 -4.13 8.24 -8.56
C ALA A 129 -5.24 8.31 -9.61
N ILE A 130 -6.33 7.57 -9.38
CA ILE A 130 -7.53 7.55 -10.22
C ILE A 130 -8.77 7.72 -9.34
N LEU A 131 -9.85 8.28 -9.90
CA LEU A 131 -11.17 8.34 -9.28
C LEU A 131 -11.16 8.92 -7.84
N GLY A 132 -10.33 9.93 -7.59
CA GLY A 132 -10.17 10.54 -6.27
C GLY A 132 -9.64 9.55 -5.22
N ASP A 133 -8.47 8.98 -5.51
CA ASP A 133 -7.72 8.05 -4.65
C ASP A 133 -8.52 6.80 -4.27
N ILE A 134 -9.25 6.23 -5.22
CA ILE A 134 -10.14 5.10 -4.97
C ILE A 134 -9.42 3.87 -4.43
N LEU A 135 -8.19 3.59 -4.90
CA LEU A 135 -7.39 2.47 -4.40
C LEU A 135 -7.05 2.64 -2.92
N LEU A 136 -6.82 3.87 -2.45
CA LEU A 136 -6.57 4.14 -1.03
C LEU A 136 -7.82 3.84 -0.19
N LYS A 137 -8.99 4.25 -0.69
CA LYS A 137 -10.29 3.99 -0.04
C LYS A 137 -10.62 2.50 -0.03
N VAL A 138 -10.45 1.81 -1.16
CA VAL A 138 -10.64 0.36 -1.29
C VAL A 138 -9.70 -0.39 -0.36
N ALA A 139 -8.40 -0.05 -0.33
CA ALA A 139 -7.46 -0.70 0.57
C ALA A 139 -7.82 -0.48 2.04
N THR A 140 -8.34 0.70 2.40
CA THR A 140 -8.85 0.97 3.75
C THR A 140 -10.02 0.04 4.10
N VAL A 141 -11.00 -0.13 3.19
CA VAL A 141 -12.11 -1.06 3.39
C VAL A 141 -11.58 -2.49 3.55
N LEU A 142 -10.74 -2.97 2.63
CA LEU A 142 -10.17 -4.32 2.71
C LEU A 142 -9.42 -4.56 4.02
N GLN A 143 -8.62 -3.59 4.44
CA GLN A 143 -7.89 -3.64 5.69
C GLN A 143 -8.83 -3.74 6.91
N THR A 144 -9.93 -2.99 6.96
CA THR A 144 -10.91 -3.08 8.07
C THR A 144 -11.58 -4.45 8.16
N HIS A 145 -11.69 -5.17 7.05
CA HIS A 145 -12.24 -6.53 6.99
C HIS A 145 -11.18 -7.62 7.27
N LEU A 146 -9.89 -7.32 7.11
CA LEU A 146 -8.78 -8.24 7.42
C LEU A 146 -8.29 -8.14 8.87
N LEU A 147 -8.28 -6.93 9.43
CA LEU A 147 -7.90 -6.74 10.83
C LEU A 147 -8.98 -7.36 11.73
N PRO A 148 -8.62 -8.20 12.72
CA PRO A 148 -9.58 -8.70 13.69
C PRO A 148 -10.30 -7.52 14.33
N ARG A 149 -11.63 -7.45 14.17
CA ARG A 149 -12.45 -6.46 14.87
C ARG A 149 -12.20 -6.67 16.36
N LYS A 150 -11.49 -5.74 17.01
CA LYS A 150 -11.19 -5.77 18.45
C LYS A 150 -12.45 -6.23 19.20
N GLN A 151 -12.41 -7.43 19.77
CA GLN A 151 -13.27 -7.71 20.91
C GLN A 151 -12.88 -6.71 22.00
N PRO A 152 -13.85 -6.11 22.73
CA PRO A 152 -13.54 -5.26 23.86
C PRO A 152 -12.66 -6.05 24.82
N ALA A 153 -11.49 -5.49 25.15
CA ALA A 153 -10.49 -6.13 25.98
C ALA A 153 -11.11 -6.65 27.29
N CYS A 154 -11.09 -7.96 27.48
CA CYS A 154 -11.37 -8.56 28.78
C CYS A 154 -10.08 -8.54 29.61
N GLY A 155 -10.03 -7.63 30.58
CA GLY A 155 -9.20 -7.73 31.78
C GLY A 155 -7.72 -7.33 31.68
N PRO A 156 -7.12 -6.78 32.77
CA PRO A 156 -5.70 -6.49 32.85
C PRO A 156 -4.89 -7.74 33.23
N HIS A 157 -3.67 -7.82 32.69
CA HIS A 157 -2.54 -8.71 33.01
C HIS A 157 -2.51 -10.15 32.45
N GLN A 158 -1.41 -10.41 31.72
CA GLN A 158 -0.66 -11.65 31.41
C GLN A 158 -0.48 -11.79 29.89
N ASP A 159 0.71 -11.85 29.29
CA ASP A 159 2.09 -11.92 29.75
C ASP A 159 2.95 -11.14 28.73
N GLN A 160 3.96 -10.41 29.20
CA GLN A 160 4.99 -9.93 28.28
C GLN A 160 5.77 -11.14 27.77
N PRO A 161 5.90 -11.35 26.44
CA PRO A 161 6.88 -12.31 25.97
C PRO A 161 8.24 -11.79 26.38
N ALA A 162 8.94 -12.60 27.18
CA ALA A 162 10.28 -12.31 27.68
C ALA A 162 11.13 -11.74 26.55
N THR A 163 11.59 -10.50 26.71
CA THR A 163 12.66 -9.93 25.90
C THR A 163 13.83 -10.89 26.00
N LYS A 164 14.01 -11.77 25.00
CA LYS A 164 15.32 -12.34 24.73
C LYS A 164 16.20 -11.12 24.51
N LYS A 165 17.01 -10.80 25.52
CA LYS A 165 18.08 -9.81 25.36
C LYS A 165 18.82 -10.26 24.11
N ALA A 166 18.69 -9.50 23.01
CA ALA A 166 19.66 -9.55 21.95
C ALA A 166 21.01 -9.46 22.65
N LYS A 167 21.90 -10.43 22.41
CA LYS A 167 23.30 -10.27 22.78
C LYS A 167 23.70 -8.95 22.12
N HIS A 168 23.82 -7.92 22.94
CA HIS A 168 24.50 -6.70 22.56
C HIS A 168 25.94 -7.16 22.35
N ASP A 169 26.28 -7.59 21.13
CA ASP A 169 27.62 -7.28 20.68
C ASP A 169 27.74 -5.78 20.90
N ALA A 170 28.76 -5.41 21.67
CA ALA A 170 29.06 -4.03 21.96
C ALA A 170 29.35 -3.38 20.61
N SER A 171 28.30 -2.88 19.94
CA SER A 171 28.44 -1.95 18.85
C SER A 171 29.08 -0.75 19.50
N SER A 172 30.40 -0.65 19.37
CA SER A 172 31.16 0.55 19.65
C SER A 172 30.37 1.68 19.01
N THR A 173 29.71 2.49 19.82
CA THR A 173 29.18 3.76 19.36
C THR A 173 30.37 4.45 18.70
N PRO A 174 30.34 4.70 17.37
CA PRO A 174 31.48 5.30 16.72
C PRO A 174 31.77 6.60 17.45
N ASP A 175 32.99 6.72 17.95
CA ASP A 175 33.44 7.92 18.66
C ASP A 175 33.34 9.05 17.63
N VAL A 176 32.30 9.86 17.73
CA VAL A 176 32.05 10.95 16.79
C VAL A 176 33.18 11.93 17.04
N VAL A 177 34.19 11.89 16.17
CA VAL A 177 35.31 12.84 16.20
C VAL A 177 34.70 14.24 16.18
N LEU A 178 34.85 14.92 17.31
CA LEU A 178 34.16 16.12 17.77
C LEU A 178 34.55 17.39 16.99
N ASP A 179 35.04 17.27 15.76
CA ASP A 179 35.71 18.39 15.11
C ASP A 179 34.69 19.43 14.57
N ARG A 180 33.42 19.04 14.36
CA ARG A 180 32.30 19.96 14.03
C ARG A 180 30.94 19.40 14.44
N GLU A 181 30.52 19.65 15.69
CA GLU A 181 29.15 19.34 16.11
C GLU A 181 28.13 20.21 15.34
N VAL A 182 27.03 19.60 14.90
CA VAL A 182 25.94 20.32 14.25
C VAL A 182 25.21 21.16 15.31
N PRO A 183 25.03 22.48 15.11
CA PRO A 183 24.40 23.35 16.11
C PRO A 183 22.96 22.92 16.39
N ARG A 184 22.55 23.04 17.65
CA ARG A 184 21.20 22.70 18.13
C ARG A 184 20.46 23.97 18.51
N LEU A 185 19.23 24.14 18.03
CA LEU A 185 18.39 25.29 18.35
C LEU A 185 17.01 24.81 18.80
N ARG A 186 16.55 25.33 19.95
CA ARG A 186 15.22 25.04 20.47
C ARG A 186 14.21 26.05 19.94
N CYS A 187 13.19 25.57 19.22
CA CYS A 187 12.10 26.36 18.65
C CYS A 187 12.53 27.73 18.05
N PRO A 188 13.51 27.78 17.12
CA PRO A 188 13.99 29.06 16.61
C PRO A 188 12.89 29.77 15.81
N PRO A 189 12.84 31.13 15.83
CA PRO A 189 11.96 31.88 14.95
C PRO A 189 12.24 31.58 13.48
N LEU A 190 11.20 31.52 12.64
CA LEU A 190 11.32 31.20 11.22
C LEU A 190 12.32 32.11 10.49
N GLN A 191 12.35 33.40 10.82
CA GLN A 191 13.30 34.36 10.25
C GLN A 191 14.75 34.04 10.63
N HIS A 192 14.98 33.61 11.87
CA HIS A 192 16.31 33.23 12.34
C HIS A 192 16.79 31.97 11.61
N PHE A 193 15.95 30.93 11.53
CA PHE A 193 16.23 29.71 10.78
C PHE A 193 16.53 30.02 9.30
N LYS A 194 15.68 30.84 8.66
CA LYS A 194 15.84 31.21 7.25
C LYS A 194 17.17 31.91 6.97
N LYS A 195 17.50 32.94 7.77
CA LYS A 195 18.69 33.77 7.56
C LYS A 195 19.99 33.02 7.82
N HIS A 196 20.05 32.21 8.86
CA HIS A 196 21.31 31.65 9.34
C HIS A 196 21.56 30.19 8.90
N PHE A 197 20.52 29.46 8.49
CA PHE A 197 20.63 28.02 8.15
C PHE A 197 20.08 27.69 6.76
N LEU A 198 18.84 28.07 6.46
CA LEU A 198 18.21 27.72 5.18
C LEU A 198 18.90 28.38 3.98
N VAL A 199 19.01 29.72 3.98
CA VAL A 199 19.63 30.46 2.86
C VAL A 199 21.13 30.13 2.72
N PRO A 200 21.92 30.02 3.81
CA PRO A 200 23.32 29.64 3.71
C PRO A 200 23.57 28.15 3.49
N GLY A 201 22.53 27.29 3.48
CA GLY A 201 22.67 25.84 3.33
C GLY A 201 23.43 25.16 4.48
N ARG A 202 23.29 25.65 5.72
CA ARG A 202 24.01 25.13 6.90
C ARG A 202 23.14 24.15 7.69
N PRO A 203 23.68 22.98 8.10
CA PRO A 203 22.94 22.01 8.89
C PRO A 203 22.65 22.54 10.30
N VAL A 204 21.50 22.14 10.86
CA VAL A 204 21.07 22.48 12.23
C VAL A 204 20.10 21.43 12.74
N ILE A 205 20.17 21.13 14.04
CA ILE A 205 19.21 20.28 14.75
C ILE A 205 18.15 21.19 15.41
N LEU A 206 16.88 20.92 15.14
CA LEU A 206 15.75 21.68 15.69
C LEU A 206 15.09 20.91 16.85
N GLU A 207 15.23 21.43 18.06
CA GLU A 207 14.65 20.85 19.29
C GLU A 207 13.31 21.51 19.63
N GLY A 208 12.40 20.78 20.30
CA GLY A 208 11.09 21.32 20.70
C GLY A 208 10.09 21.43 19.56
N VAL A 209 10.45 21.04 18.33
CA VAL A 209 9.60 21.17 17.14
C VAL A 209 8.75 19.93 16.92
N ALA A 210 9.34 18.74 16.92
CA ALA A 210 8.63 17.48 16.66
C ALA A 210 8.30 16.67 17.93
N ASP A 211 8.80 17.09 19.09
CA ASP A 211 8.71 16.35 20.36
C ASP A 211 7.26 16.05 20.79
N HIS A 212 6.31 16.88 20.35
CA HIS A 212 4.89 16.75 20.65
C HIS A 212 4.11 15.94 19.60
N TRP A 213 4.76 15.46 18.54
CA TRP A 213 4.09 14.68 17.49
C TRP A 213 3.54 13.37 18.07
N PRO A 214 2.31 12.94 17.70
CA PRO A 214 1.72 11.72 18.24
C PRO A 214 2.58 10.46 18.02
N CYS A 215 3.37 10.41 16.95
CA CYS A 215 4.26 9.28 16.67
C CYS A 215 5.28 9.03 17.79
N MET A 216 5.73 10.09 18.49
CA MET A 216 6.67 9.99 19.61
C MET A 216 6.12 9.19 20.79
N LYS A 217 4.79 9.06 20.89
CA LYS A 217 4.10 8.27 21.94
C LYS A 217 3.44 7.00 21.42
N LYS A 218 2.92 7.04 20.18
CA LYS A 218 2.08 5.98 19.62
C LYS A 218 2.85 4.91 18.86
N TRP A 219 3.93 5.27 18.17
CA TRP A 219 4.59 4.35 17.25
C TRP A 219 5.48 3.39 18.02
N SER A 220 4.95 2.20 18.27
CA SER A 220 5.69 1.01 18.66
C SER A 220 5.65 -0.03 17.54
N LEU A 221 6.53 -1.03 17.57
CA LEU A 221 6.49 -2.13 16.60
C LEU A 221 5.10 -2.81 16.58
N GLN A 222 4.54 -3.07 17.76
CA GLN A 222 3.20 -3.63 17.91
C GLN A 222 2.13 -2.73 17.28
N TYR A 223 2.19 -1.42 17.53
CA TYR A 223 1.25 -0.46 16.95
C TYR A 223 1.34 -0.48 15.42
N ILE A 224 2.54 -0.42 14.85
CA ILE A 224 2.75 -0.42 13.40
C ILE A 224 2.25 -1.73 12.78
N GLN A 225 2.54 -2.88 13.39
CA GLN A 225 2.02 -4.17 12.94
C GLN A 225 0.49 -4.23 12.99
N GLU A 226 -0.13 -3.70 14.05
CA GLU A 226 -1.59 -3.66 14.18
C GLU A 226 -2.23 -2.77 13.09
N ILE A 227 -1.65 -1.60 12.81
CA ILE A 227 -2.26 -0.63 11.88
C ILE A 227 -1.84 -0.81 10.43
N ALA A 228 -0.79 -1.57 10.12
CA ALA A 228 -0.25 -1.66 8.77
C ALA A 228 0.36 -3.03 8.42
N GLY A 229 0.36 -4.02 9.32
CA GLY A 229 1.02 -5.31 9.10
C GLY A 229 0.55 -6.07 7.87
N CYS A 230 -0.73 -5.94 7.52
CA CYS A 230 -1.31 -6.55 6.31
C CYS A 230 -1.05 -5.79 5.01
N ARG A 231 -0.35 -4.64 5.04
CA ARG A 231 -0.05 -3.83 3.86
C ARG A 231 1.19 -4.35 3.16
N THR A 232 1.19 -4.29 1.83
CA THR A 232 2.36 -4.56 1.01
C THR A 232 3.21 -3.30 0.89
N VAL A 233 4.49 -3.41 1.24
CA VAL A 233 5.45 -2.30 1.21
C VAL A 233 6.73 -2.73 0.49
N PRO A 234 7.41 -1.81 -0.21
CA PRO A 234 8.70 -2.10 -0.80
C PRO A 234 9.77 -2.19 0.30
N VAL A 235 10.63 -3.19 0.22
CA VAL A 235 11.72 -3.45 1.15
C VAL A 235 13.03 -3.44 0.40
N GLU A 236 13.99 -2.66 0.89
CA GLU A 236 15.37 -2.70 0.41
C GLU A 236 16.10 -3.89 1.04
N VAL A 237 16.68 -4.74 0.21
CA VAL A 237 17.46 -5.91 0.62
C VAL A 237 18.88 -5.75 0.10
N GLY A 238 19.84 -5.66 1.00
CA GLY A 238 21.25 -5.43 0.68
C GLY A 238 21.96 -4.62 1.76
N SER A 239 23.29 -4.57 1.72
CA SER A 239 24.07 -3.87 2.74
C SER A 239 23.99 -2.34 2.56
N ARG A 240 24.07 -1.88 1.31
CA ARG A 240 23.92 -0.48 0.89
C ARG A 240 23.24 -0.42 -0.46
N TYR A 241 22.51 0.66 -0.72
CA TYR A 241 21.86 0.91 -2.02
C TYR A 241 22.81 1.04 -3.22
N THR A 242 24.12 1.16 -2.95
CA THR A 242 25.17 1.26 -3.97
C THR A 242 25.79 -0.09 -4.32
N ASP A 243 25.46 -1.14 -3.57
CA ASP A 243 26.10 -2.44 -3.76
C ASP A 243 25.37 -3.23 -4.86
N GLU A 244 26.12 -4.06 -5.59
CA GLU A 244 25.59 -4.84 -6.72
C GLU A 244 24.58 -5.93 -6.28
N ASP A 245 24.59 -6.32 -5.01
CA ASP A 245 23.64 -7.25 -4.38
C ASP A 245 22.39 -6.55 -3.82
N TRP A 246 22.27 -5.23 -4.01
CA TRP A 246 21.08 -4.48 -3.61
C TRP A 246 19.88 -4.79 -4.52
N SER A 247 18.72 -5.01 -3.90
CA SER A 247 17.45 -5.19 -4.58
C SER A 247 16.30 -4.55 -3.79
N GLN A 248 15.17 -4.33 -4.47
CA GLN A 248 13.95 -3.85 -3.84
C GLN A 248 12.80 -4.79 -4.18
N GLU A 249 12.20 -5.41 -3.16
CA GLU A 249 11.15 -6.41 -3.33
C GLU A 249 9.89 -6.02 -2.52
N PRO A 250 8.67 -6.32 -3.01
CA PRO A 250 7.44 -6.08 -2.26
C PRO A 250 7.21 -7.18 -1.23
N HIS A 251 7.06 -6.81 0.05
CA HIS A 251 6.74 -7.74 1.14
C HIS A 251 5.58 -7.23 2.00
N LEU A 252 4.95 -8.14 2.76
CA LEU A 252 4.03 -7.75 3.82
C LEU A 252 4.79 -7.06 4.96
N ALA A 253 4.25 -5.95 5.46
CA ALA A 253 4.88 -5.16 6.50
C ALA A 253 5.11 -5.94 7.82
N GLU A 254 4.29 -6.95 8.12
CA GLU A 254 4.46 -7.79 9.32
C GLU A 254 5.68 -8.71 9.28
N HIS A 255 6.22 -9.01 8.09
CA HIS A 255 7.42 -9.84 7.93
C HIS A 255 8.73 -9.06 8.13
N LEU A 256 8.66 -7.79 8.52
CA LEU A 256 9.82 -6.90 8.72
C LEU A 256 10.38 -6.92 10.15
N GLY A 257 9.98 -7.91 10.96
CA GLY A 257 10.52 -8.11 12.31
C GLY A 257 11.95 -8.67 12.28
N PRO A 258 12.76 -8.43 13.33
CA PRO A 258 14.12 -8.96 13.38
C PRO A 258 14.10 -10.50 13.46
N SER A 259 14.86 -11.13 12.56
CA SER A 259 15.20 -12.55 12.57
C SER A 259 16.06 -12.93 13.78
#